data_AF-A0A660SBC9-F1
#
_entry.id   AF-A0A660SBC9-F1
#
_cell.length_a   1.000
_cell.length_b   1.000
_cell.length_c   1.000
_cell.angle_alpha   90.00
_cell.angle_beta   90.00
_cell.angle_gamma   90.00
#
_symmetry.space_group_name_H-M   'P 1'
#
loop_
_entity.id
_entity.type
_entity.pdbx_description
1 polymer ?
#
loop_
_entity_poly.entity_id
_entity_poly.type
_entity_poly.pdbx_seq_one_letter_code
_entity_poly.pdbx_strand_id
1 'polypeptide(L)'
;MKDYYAILKIPKNATTKEIRNAYLELAKLFHPDKANSITKEGWVSTNDNFALITEAYRVLIDPARRNEYDKKLRMGIKDEGDVYVEQHFTKIFKEGINSIGKKEFKKAVEYFKACIKMKPNHPESNSFLALAIMSSGGNVNEALKYATKALEQKIDNADLYVNIAIIYKSMGNEEKYKSNIKQALQWNPHNKRALMEKKKIDEASRGGIFSKIFKGGKK
;
A
#
# COMPACT_ATOMS: atom_id res chain seq x y z
N MET A 1 5.15 16.54 -10.76
CA MET A 1 6.46 16.50 -11.40
C MET A 1 7.21 15.31 -10.83
N LYS A 2 7.81 14.43 -11.65
CA LYS A 2 8.58 13.27 -11.15
C LYS A 2 9.56 13.77 -10.11
N ASP A 3 9.75 13.06 -9.00
CA ASP A 3 10.85 13.34 -8.10
C ASP A 3 12.07 12.52 -8.53
N TYR A 4 12.85 13.05 -9.47
CA TYR A 4 14.09 12.41 -9.94
C TYR A 4 15.09 12.16 -8.80
N TYR A 5 15.04 12.96 -7.73
CA TYR A 5 15.86 12.74 -6.54
C TYR A 5 15.39 11.50 -5.78
N ALA A 6 14.07 11.32 -5.61
CA ALA A 6 13.50 10.11 -5.02
C ALA A 6 13.75 8.86 -5.88
N ILE A 7 13.68 8.97 -7.21
CA ILE A 7 13.97 7.87 -8.16
C ILE A 7 15.42 7.40 -8.01
N LEU A 8 16.37 8.33 -7.94
CA LEU A 8 17.78 8.00 -7.69
C LEU A 8 18.10 7.75 -6.20
N LYS A 9 17.11 7.89 -5.30
CA LYS A 9 17.26 7.72 -3.84
C LYS A 9 18.35 8.62 -3.22
N ILE A 10 18.40 9.88 -3.66
CA ILE A 10 19.37 10.89 -3.24
C ILE A 10 18.66 12.16 -2.74
N PRO A 11 19.29 12.97 -1.89
CA PRO A 11 18.71 14.24 -1.47
C PRO A 11 18.81 15.32 -2.57
N LYS A 12 17.96 16.36 -2.48
CA LYS A 12 17.92 17.46 -3.46
C LYS A 12 19.21 18.28 -3.56
N ASN A 13 20.06 18.23 -2.54
CA ASN A 13 21.37 18.87 -2.51
C ASN A 13 22.52 17.93 -2.94
N ALA A 14 22.21 16.73 -3.45
CA ALA A 14 23.23 15.77 -3.87
C ALA A 14 24.18 16.37 -4.92
N THR A 15 25.46 16.02 -4.79
CA THR A 15 26.53 16.37 -5.71
C THR A 15 26.45 15.54 -7.00
N THR A 16 27.07 16.02 -8.08
CA THR A 16 27.20 15.29 -9.35
C THR A 16 27.83 13.89 -9.16
N LYS A 17 28.74 13.76 -8.20
CA LYS A 17 29.36 12.48 -7.85
C LYS A 17 28.36 11.50 -7.23
N GLU A 18 27.53 11.96 -6.29
CA GLU A 18 26.49 11.14 -5.66
C GLU A 18 25.41 10.72 -6.66
N ILE A 19 25.00 11.63 -7.56
CA ILE A 19 24.06 11.33 -8.65
C ILE A 19 24.58 10.21 -9.55
N ARG A 20 25.86 10.29 -9.97
CA ARG A 20 26.49 9.26 -10.81
C ARG A 20 26.59 7.91 -10.08
N ASN A 21 26.99 7.92 -8.82
CA ASN A 21 27.09 6.70 -8.02
C ASN A 21 25.73 6.02 -7.85
N ALA A 22 24.69 6.79 -7.54
CA ALA A 22 23.33 6.28 -7.41
C ALA A 22 22.82 5.64 -8.71
N TYR A 23 23.05 6.29 -9.85
CA TYR A 23 22.70 5.72 -11.16
C TYR A 23 23.40 4.39 -11.42
N LEU A 24 24.71 4.29 -11.18
CA LEU A 24 25.47 3.06 -11.42
C LEU A 24 24.95 1.88 -10.57
N GLU A 25 24.62 2.13 -9.31
CA GLU A 25 24.07 1.09 -8.43
C GLU A 25 22.67 0.64 -8.88
N LEU A 26 21.81 1.59 -9.24
CA LEU A 26 20.47 1.27 -9.76
C LEU A 26 20.55 0.57 -11.12
N ALA A 27 21.42 1.00 -12.03
CA ALA A 27 21.58 0.37 -13.34
C ALA A 27 22.00 -1.11 -13.24
N LYS A 28 22.86 -1.47 -12.28
CA LYS A 28 23.24 -2.88 -12.01
C LYS A 28 22.07 -3.72 -11.48
N LEU A 29 21.17 -3.09 -10.71
CA LEU A 29 20.00 -3.75 -10.12
C LEU A 29 18.88 -3.94 -11.14
N PHE A 30 18.70 -2.97 -12.04
CA PHE A 30 17.58 -2.88 -12.98
C PHE A 30 17.95 -3.19 -14.43
N HIS A 31 19.14 -3.75 -14.69
CA HIS A 31 19.56 -4.12 -16.05
C HIS A 31 18.51 -5.02 -16.73
N PRO A 32 18.14 -4.76 -18.01
CA PRO A 32 17.08 -5.48 -18.73
C PRO A 32 17.30 -7.00 -18.82
N ASP A 33 18.54 -7.48 -18.73
CA ASP A 33 18.85 -8.92 -18.65
C ASP A 33 18.27 -9.62 -17.40
N LYS A 34 17.84 -8.85 -16.38
CA LYS A 34 17.16 -9.34 -15.18
C LYS A 34 15.65 -9.10 -15.19
N ALA A 35 15.06 -8.89 -16.37
CA ALA A 35 13.64 -8.59 -16.52
C ALA A 35 12.73 -9.62 -15.81
N ASN A 36 11.67 -9.12 -15.17
CA ASN A 36 10.69 -9.86 -14.37
C ASN A 36 11.17 -10.41 -13.01
N SER A 37 12.38 -10.06 -12.56
CA SER A 37 12.82 -10.34 -11.18
C SER A 37 12.46 -9.18 -10.24
N ILE A 38 11.94 -9.49 -9.06
CA ILE A 38 11.73 -8.49 -8.00
C ILE A 38 13.07 -8.29 -7.30
N THR A 39 13.60 -7.06 -7.30
CA THR A 39 14.86 -6.76 -6.60
C THR A 39 14.68 -6.93 -5.09
N LYS A 40 15.76 -7.09 -4.32
CA LYS A 40 15.70 -7.18 -2.83
C LYS A 40 14.99 -5.97 -2.21
N GLU A 41 15.02 -4.85 -2.90
CA GLU A 41 14.39 -3.58 -2.54
C GLU A 41 12.93 -3.51 -3.00
N GLY A 42 12.35 -4.64 -3.47
CA GLY A 42 10.97 -4.91 -3.87
C GLY A 42 10.45 -4.05 -5.03
N TRP A 43 11.34 -3.70 -5.96
CA TRP A 43 10.95 -3.16 -7.26
C TRP A 43 10.84 -4.30 -8.25
N VAL A 44 9.83 -4.29 -9.11
CA VAL A 44 9.77 -5.25 -10.22
C VAL A 44 10.78 -4.77 -11.27
N SER A 45 11.83 -5.56 -11.55
CA SER A 45 12.73 -5.28 -12.67
C SER A 45 11.93 -5.35 -13.96
N THR A 46 11.68 -4.18 -14.55
CA THR A 46 10.98 -4.00 -15.81
C THR A 46 11.85 -3.07 -16.66
N ASN A 47 11.82 -3.23 -17.98
CA ASN A 47 12.44 -2.26 -18.89
C ASN A 47 11.99 -0.83 -18.59
N ASP A 48 10.74 -0.72 -18.12
CA ASP A 48 10.09 0.51 -17.65
C ASP A 48 10.87 1.21 -16.52
N ASN A 49 11.30 0.48 -15.49
CA ASN A 49 12.06 1.06 -14.37
C ASN A 49 13.47 1.50 -14.76
N PHE A 50 14.14 0.77 -15.66
CA PHE A 50 15.47 1.16 -16.13
C PHE A 50 15.45 2.46 -16.93
N ALA A 51 14.41 2.64 -17.77
CA ALA A 51 14.22 3.88 -18.53
C ALA A 51 14.06 5.09 -17.59
N LEU A 52 13.28 4.95 -16.51
CA LEU A 52 13.10 5.99 -15.50
C LEU A 52 14.39 6.38 -14.78
N ILE A 53 15.18 5.39 -14.36
CA ILE A 53 16.48 5.61 -13.71
C ILE A 53 17.42 6.37 -14.64
N THR A 54 17.43 5.98 -15.92
CA THR A 54 18.26 6.61 -16.95
C THR A 54 17.83 8.06 -17.21
N GLU A 55 16.54 8.32 -17.29
CA GLU A 55 15.99 9.67 -17.46
C GLU A 55 16.31 10.57 -16.27
N ALA A 56 16.08 10.09 -15.05
CA ALA A 56 16.42 10.81 -13.83
C ALA A 56 17.90 11.20 -13.79
N TYR A 57 18.78 10.27 -14.15
CA TYR A 57 20.20 10.54 -14.28
C TYR A 57 20.49 11.60 -15.35
N ARG A 58 19.92 11.49 -16.56
CA ARG A 58 20.15 12.44 -17.66
C ARG A 58 19.72 13.87 -17.34
N VAL A 59 18.69 14.03 -16.51
CA VAL A 59 18.20 15.35 -16.07
C VAL A 59 19.05 15.89 -14.93
N LEU A 60 19.36 15.08 -13.91
CA LEU A 60 20.03 15.56 -12.70
C LEU A 60 21.54 15.73 -12.84
N ILE A 61 22.20 14.97 -13.72
CA ILE A 61 23.66 15.02 -13.88
C ILE A 61 24.14 16.31 -14.57
N ASP A 62 23.27 16.92 -15.40
CA ASP A 62 23.54 18.16 -16.12
C ASP A 62 23.05 19.36 -15.28
N PRO A 63 23.94 20.29 -14.89
CA PRO A 63 23.56 21.41 -14.03
C PRO A 63 22.46 22.31 -14.61
N ALA A 64 22.44 22.53 -15.93
CA ALA A 64 21.45 23.39 -16.57
C ALA A 64 20.07 22.71 -16.58
N ARG A 65 20.01 21.42 -16.95
CA ARG A 65 18.77 20.64 -16.94
C ARG A 65 18.23 20.45 -15.53
N ARG A 66 19.10 20.19 -14.55
CA ARG A 66 18.72 20.09 -13.14
C ARG A 66 18.07 21.38 -12.65
N ASN A 67 18.66 22.52 -12.99
CA ASN A 67 18.12 23.82 -12.61
C ASN A 67 16.76 24.11 -13.28
N GLU A 68 16.59 23.76 -14.56
CA GLU A 68 15.31 23.89 -15.25
C GLU A 68 14.23 22.98 -14.64
N TYR A 69 14.61 21.75 -14.30
CA TYR A 69 13.77 20.80 -13.59
C TYR A 69 13.38 21.35 -12.20
N ASP A 70 14.33 21.82 -11.38
CA ASP A 70 14.03 22.39 -10.07
C ASP A 70 13.09 23.61 -10.15
N LYS A 71 13.22 24.42 -11.21
CA LYS A 71 12.32 25.54 -11.50
C LYS A 71 10.90 25.07 -11.85
N LYS A 72 10.74 24.10 -12.74
CA LYS A 72 9.44 23.50 -13.06
C LYS A 72 8.78 22.90 -11.81
N LEU A 73 9.59 22.32 -10.90
CA LEU A 73 9.12 21.71 -9.66
C LEU A 73 8.53 22.75 -8.71
N ARG A 74 9.15 23.94 -8.65
CA ARG A 74 8.62 25.11 -7.93
C ARG A 74 7.33 25.67 -8.54
N MET A 75 7.15 25.56 -9.86
CA MET A 75 6.00 26.12 -10.57
C MET A 75 4.79 25.17 -10.63
N GLY A 76 4.90 23.94 -10.11
CA GLY A 76 3.80 22.98 -10.08
C GLY A 76 3.40 22.41 -11.46
N ILE A 77 4.25 22.57 -12.48
CA ILE A 77 4.01 22.07 -13.83
C ILE A 77 4.19 20.55 -13.82
N LYS A 78 3.18 19.80 -14.27
CA LYS A 78 3.29 18.34 -14.43
C LYS A 78 4.04 18.02 -15.72
N ASP A 79 5.03 17.14 -15.61
CA ASP A 79 5.93 16.73 -16.70
C ASP A 79 5.43 15.40 -17.31
N GLU A 80 5.87 15.06 -18.54
CA GLU A 80 5.65 13.75 -19.20
C GLU A 80 5.95 12.58 -18.26
N GLY A 81 6.86 12.81 -17.33
CA GLY A 81 7.16 11.85 -16.32
C GLY A 81 6.10 11.57 -15.27
N ASP A 82 5.30 12.55 -14.87
CA ASP A 82 4.17 12.28 -13.98
C ASP A 82 3.18 11.35 -14.64
N VAL A 83 2.97 11.55 -15.94
CA VAL A 83 2.10 10.70 -16.76
C VAL A 83 2.66 9.28 -16.80
N TYR A 84 3.97 9.12 -16.93
CA TYR A 84 4.61 7.81 -16.88
C TYR A 84 4.45 7.11 -15.52
N VAL A 85 4.70 7.81 -14.40
CA VAL A 85 4.52 7.26 -13.05
C VAL A 85 3.06 6.87 -12.83
N GLU A 86 2.12 7.67 -13.32
CA GLU A 86 0.69 7.37 -13.24
C GLU A 86 0.30 6.12 -14.06
N GLN A 87 0.80 6.00 -15.28
CA GLN A 87 0.56 4.84 -16.14
C GLN A 87 1.18 3.57 -15.55
N HIS A 88 2.43 3.64 -15.09
CA HIS A 88 3.13 2.51 -14.48
C HIS A 88 2.48 2.11 -13.15
N PHE A 89 2.07 3.09 -12.33
CA PHE A 89 1.30 2.85 -11.11
C PHE A 89 0.00 2.14 -11.44
N THR A 90 -0.77 2.64 -12.41
CA THR A 90 -2.05 2.08 -12.82
C THR A 90 -1.90 0.62 -13.29
N LYS A 91 -0.86 0.33 -14.08
CA LYS A 91 -0.52 -1.01 -14.55
C LYS A 91 -0.22 -1.96 -13.39
N ILE A 92 0.69 -1.58 -12.49
CA ILE A 92 1.05 -2.40 -11.31
C ILE A 92 -0.15 -2.61 -10.39
N PHE A 93 -0.91 -1.55 -10.12
CA PHE A 93 -2.08 -1.61 -9.27
C PHE A 93 -3.11 -2.60 -9.82
N LYS A 94 -3.35 -2.56 -11.15
CA LYS A 94 -4.26 -3.49 -11.83
C LYS A 94 -3.77 -4.94 -11.71
N GLU A 95 -2.48 -5.21 -11.85
CA GLU A 95 -1.93 -6.56 -11.63
C GLU A 95 -2.08 -7.02 -10.18
N GLY A 96 -1.92 -6.12 -9.21
CA GLY A 96 -2.21 -6.40 -7.80
C GLY A 96 -3.65 -6.87 -7.59
N ILE A 97 -4.63 -6.17 -8.19
CA ILE A 97 -6.05 -6.53 -8.13
C ILE A 97 -6.32 -7.86 -8.85
N ASN A 98 -5.72 -8.07 -10.01
CA ASN A 98 -5.82 -9.33 -10.78
C ASN A 98 -5.31 -10.53 -9.96
N SER A 99 -4.17 -10.38 -9.29
CA SER A 99 -3.61 -11.40 -8.40
C SER A 99 -4.53 -11.70 -7.20
N ILE A 100 -5.23 -10.70 -6.64
CA ILE A 100 -6.27 -10.96 -5.63
C ILE A 100 -7.39 -11.83 -6.21
N GLY A 101 -7.90 -11.51 -7.41
CA GLY A 101 -8.94 -12.29 -8.08
C GLY A 101 -8.52 -13.74 -8.33
N LYS A 102 -7.24 -13.96 -8.65
CA LYS A 102 -6.63 -15.29 -8.82
C LYS A 102 -6.23 -15.98 -7.50
N LYS A 103 -6.48 -15.34 -6.35
CA LYS A 103 -6.06 -15.81 -5.01
C LYS A 103 -4.53 -15.95 -4.84
N GLU A 104 -3.75 -15.29 -5.69
CA GLU A 104 -2.29 -15.24 -5.62
C GLU A 104 -1.82 -14.18 -4.62
N PHE A 105 -2.24 -14.30 -3.36
CA PHE A 105 -2.11 -13.22 -2.37
C PHE A 105 -0.66 -12.77 -2.13
N LYS A 106 0.31 -13.70 -2.17
CA LYS A 106 1.74 -13.34 -2.06
C LYS A 106 2.20 -12.44 -3.20
N LYS A 107 1.75 -12.68 -4.45
CA LYS A 107 2.06 -11.79 -5.58
C LYS A 107 1.38 -10.44 -5.43
N ALA A 108 0.13 -10.43 -4.97
CA ALA A 108 -0.59 -9.19 -4.71
C ALA A 108 0.13 -8.30 -3.67
N VAL A 109 0.68 -8.90 -2.60
CA VAL A 109 1.53 -8.19 -1.62
C VAL A 109 2.69 -7.46 -2.30
N GLU A 110 3.40 -8.14 -3.21
CA GLU A 110 4.52 -7.53 -3.93
C GLU A 110 4.09 -6.36 -4.81
N TYR A 111 3.01 -6.51 -5.58
CA TYR A 111 2.48 -5.44 -6.42
C TYR A 111 2.05 -4.20 -5.61
N PHE A 112 1.35 -4.39 -4.49
CA PHE A 112 0.93 -3.25 -3.67
C PHE A 112 2.10 -2.62 -2.90
N LYS A 113 3.14 -3.39 -2.52
CA LYS A 113 4.39 -2.82 -2.00
C LYS A 113 5.11 -1.95 -3.05
N ALA A 114 5.11 -2.36 -4.32
CA ALA A 114 5.63 -1.54 -5.40
C ALA A 114 4.80 -0.26 -5.60
N CYS A 115 3.46 -0.35 -5.57
CA CYS A 115 2.57 0.81 -5.62
C CYS A 115 2.88 1.83 -4.50
N ILE A 116 3.10 1.36 -3.27
CA ILE A 116 3.40 2.22 -2.12
C ILE A 116 4.80 2.87 -2.24
N LYS A 117 5.76 2.23 -2.90
CA LYS A 117 7.06 2.89 -3.17
C LYS A 117 6.92 4.07 -4.11
N MET A 118 6.04 3.95 -5.11
CA MET A 118 5.75 5.04 -6.05
C MET A 118 4.88 6.12 -5.41
N LYS A 119 3.86 5.71 -4.64
CA LYS A 119 2.90 6.60 -3.97
C LYS A 119 2.72 6.19 -2.50
N PRO A 120 3.58 6.65 -1.59
CA PRO A 120 3.59 6.23 -0.18
C PRO A 120 2.27 6.43 0.57
N ASN A 121 1.52 7.46 0.21
CA ASN A 121 0.27 7.85 0.87
C ASN A 121 -0.97 7.50 0.05
N HIS A 122 -0.91 6.47 -0.81
CA HIS A 122 -2.07 6.03 -1.58
C HIS A 122 -2.99 5.12 -0.74
N PRO A 123 -4.20 5.55 -0.35
CA PRO A 123 -5.02 4.81 0.61
C PRO A 123 -5.46 3.45 0.09
N GLU A 124 -5.82 3.34 -1.18
CA GLU A 124 -6.26 2.07 -1.78
C GLU A 124 -5.11 1.06 -1.79
N SER A 125 -3.89 1.48 -2.14
CA SER A 125 -2.73 0.57 -2.15
C SER A 125 -2.40 0.07 -0.75
N ASN A 126 -2.46 0.95 0.25
CA ASN A 126 -2.28 0.57 1.66
C ASN A 126 -3.38 -0.41 2.12
N SER A 127 -4.64 -0.15 1.79
CA SER A 127 -5.77 -1.03 2.12
C SER A 127 -5.68 -2.39 1.44
N PHE A 128 -5.40 -2.43 0.13
CA PHE A 128 -5.25 -3.68 -0.60
C PHE A 128 -4.01 -4.47 -0.17
N LEU A 129 -2.91 -3.80 0.20
CA LEU A 129 -1.76 -4.47 0.81
C LEU A 129 -2.13 -5.15 2.12
N ALA A 130 -2.83 -4.44 3.02
CA ALA A 130 -3.26 -5.02 4.29
C ALA A 130 -4.14 -6.26 4.08
N LEU A 131 -5.09 -6.19 3.14
CA LEU A 131 -5.93 -7.33 2.77
C LEU A 131 -5.09 -8.48 2.21
N ALA A 132 -4.17 -8.21 1.28
CA ALA A 132 -3.31 -9.21 0.68
C ALA A 132 -2.43 -9.92 1.73
N ILE A 133 -1.85 -9.18 2.68
CA ILE A 133 -1.05 -9.73 3.79
C ILE A 133 -1.92 -10.68 4.61
N MET A 134 -3.11 -10.24 5.03
CA MET A 134 -4.06 -11.06 5.79
C MET A 134 -4.42 -12.35 5.05
N SER A 135 -4.76 -12.25 3.76
CA SER A 135 -5.14 -13.40 2.93
C SER A 135 -3.97 -14.33 2.60
N SER A 136 -2.73 -13.85 2.62
CA SER A 136 -1.53 -14.68 2.45
C SER A 136 -1.07 -15.39 3.73
N GLY A 137 -1.71 -15.15 4.88
CA GLY A 137 -1.25 -15.61 6.18
C GLY A 137 0.02 -14.89 6.67
N GLY A 138 0.20 -13.63 6.25
CA GLY A 138 1.35 -12.80 6.58
C GLY A 138 1.26 -12.19 7.98
N ASN A 139 2.19 -11.29 8.30
CA ASN A 139 2.27 -10.68 9.61
C ASN A 139 1.07 -9.74 9.87
N VAL A 140 0.25 -10.08 10.86
CA VAL A 140 -0.99 -9.35 11.21
C VAL A 140 -0.71 -7.92 11.68
N ASN A 141 0.41 -7.68 12.36
CA ASN A 141 0.80 -6.32 12.77
C ASN A 141 1.24 -5.47 11.56
N GLU A 142 1.88 -6.07 10.56
CA GLU A 142 2.19 -5.39 9.30
C GLU A 142 0.91 -5.02 8.54
N ALA A 143 -0.06 -5.94 8.46
CA ALA A 143 -1.36 -5.66 7.87
C ALA A 143 -2.06 -4.50 8.60
N LEU A 144 -2.06 -4.51 9.93
CA LEU A 144 -2.66 -3.46 10.75
C LEU A 144 -2.03 -2.10 10.46
N LYS A 145 -0.70 -2.03 10.40
CA LYS A 145 0.04 -0.80 10.07
C LYS A 145 -0.44 -0.18 8.76
N TYR A 146 -0.57 -0.97 7.70
CA TYR A 146 -1.01 -0.46 6.39
C TYR A 146 -2.50 -0.13 6.35
N ALA A 147 -3.36 -0.91 7.03
CA ALA A 147 -4.78 -0.58 7.15
C ALA A 147 -4.99 0.75 7.88
N THR A 148 -4.24 1.00 8.97
CA THR A 148 -4.28 2.28 9.69
C THR A 148 -3.82 3.45 8.83
N LYS A 149 -2.72 3.30 8.07
CA LYS A 149 -2.27 4.33 7.11
C LYS A 149 -3.33 4.68 6.06
N ALA A 150 -4.06 3.68 5.56
CA ALA A 150 -5.17 3.93 4.64
C ALA A 150 -6.28 4.74 5.32
N LEU A 151 -6.61 4.40 6.57
CA LEU A 151 -7.64 5.08 7.34
C LEU A 151 -7.25 6.52 7.67
N GLU A 152 -6.00 6.81 8.00
CA GLU A 152 -5.49 8.17 8.25
C GLU A 152 -5.75 9.12 7.07
N GLN A 153 -5.78 8.60 5.83
CA GLN A 153 -6.07 9.38 4.63
C GLN A 153 -7.56 9.48 4.29
N LYS A 154 -8.37 8.53 4.77
CA LYS A 154 -9.80 8.40 4.47
C LYS A 154 -10.57 8.00 5.73
N ILE A 155 -10.59 8.91 6.71
CA ILE A 155 -11.14 8.66 8.05
C ILE A 155 -12.65 8.36 8.03
N ASP A 156 -13.34 8.73 6.96
CA ASP A 156 -14.77 8.55 6.74
C ASP A 156 -15.13 7.24 6.00
N ASN A 157 -14.13 6.42 5.64
CA ASN A 157 -14.34 5.20 4.89
C ASN A 157 -14.69 4.00 5.80
N ALA A 158 -15.97 3.66 5.84
CA ALA A 158 -16.50 2.53 6.61
C ALA A 158 -15.83 1.18 6.30
N ASP A 159 -15.44 0.90 5.05
CA ASP A 159 -14.82 -0.38 4.70
C ASP A 159 -13.41 -0.54 5.30
N LEU A 160 -12.69 0.56 5.54
CA LEU A 160 -11.39 0.53 6.22
C LEU A 160 -11.53 0.14 7.69
N TYR A 161 -12.55 0.66 8.38
CA TYR A 161 -12.89 0.20 9.72
C TYR A 161 -13.26 -1.27 9.77
N VAL A 162 -14.02 -1.78 8.80
CA VAL A 162 -14.32 -3.21 8.69
C VAL A 162 -13.04 -4.04 8.50
N ASN A 163 -12.13 -3.59 7.63
CA ASN A 163 -10.86 -4.28 7.41
C ASN A 163 -10.01 -4.33 8.69
N ILE A 164 -9.88 -3.21 9.41
CA ILE A 164 -9.17 -3.13 10.70
C ILE A 164 -9.85 -4.01 11.77
N ALA A 165 -11.18 -4.04 11.81
CA ALA A 165 -11.93 -4.90 12.73
C ALA A 165 -11.58 -6.38 12.50
N ILE A 166 -11.54 -6.84 11.25
CA ILE A 166 -11.18 -8.22 10.90
C ILE A 166 -9.75 -8.55 11.33
N ILE A 167 -8.82 -7.60 11.19
CA ILE A 167 -7.43 -7.75 11.68
C ILE A 167 -7.42 -7.90 13.20
N TYR A 168 -8.14 -7.06 13.96
CA TYR A 168 -8.20 -7.21 15.41
C TYR A 168 -8.88 -8.51 15.86
N LYS A 169 -9.89 -8.97 15.12
CA LYS A 169 -10.53 -10.26 15.35
C LYS A 169 -9.54 -11.41 15.20
N SER A 170 -8.67 -11.40 14.18
CA SER A 170 -7.63 -12.44 14.03
C SER A 170 -6.56 -12.37 15.11
N MET A 171 -6.38 -11.22 15.76
CA MET A 171 -5.51 -11.06 16.93
C MET A 171 -6.19 -11.50 18.24
N GLY A 172 -7.46 -11.91 18.22
CA GLY A 172 -8.24 -12.20 19.42
C GLY A 172 -8.61 -10.94 20.23
N ASN A 173 -8.40 -9.74 19.69
CA ASN A 173 -8.74 -8.49 20.37
C ASN A 173 -10.21 -8.14 20.10
N GLU A 174 -11.10 -8.72 20.92
CA GLU A 174 -12.54 -8.60 20.76
C GLU A 174 -13.05 -7.17 20.98
N GLU A 175 -12.47 -6.42 21.92
CA GLU A 175 -12.87 -5.04 22.18
C GLU A 175 -12.64 -4.13 20.96
N LYS A 176 -11.43 -4.18 20.39
CA LYS A 176 -11.11 -3.37 19.21
C LYS A 176 -11.86 -3.85 17.97
N TYR A 177 -12.11 -5.16 17.84
CA TYR A 177 -12.99 -5.69 16.80
C TYR A 177 -14.39 -5.04 16.87
N LYS A 178 -15.08 -5.12 18.02
CA LYS A 178 -16.43 -4.57 18.20
C LYS A 178 -16.46 -3.05 18.02
N SER A 179 -15.47 -2.34 18.58
CA SER A 179 -15.38 -0.89 18.46
C SER A 179 -15.26 -0.43 17.00
N ASN A 180 -14.42 -1.08 16.19
CA ASN A 180 -14.27 -0.74 14.78
C ASN A 180 -15.53 -1.07 13.95
N ILE A 181 -16.24 -2.16 14.25
CA ILE A 181 -17.55 -2.42 13.60
C ILE A 181 -18.57 -1.32 13.93
N LYS A 182 -18.58 -0.82 15.17
CA LYS A 182 -19.42 0.32 15.55
C LYS A 182 -19.04 1.58 14.78
N GLN A 183 -17.75 1.90 14.67
CA GLN A 183 -17.26 3.05 13.89
C GLN A 183 -17.63 2.93 12.41
N ALA A 184 -17.48 1.75 11.81
CA ALA A 184 -17.88 1.51 10.41
C ALA A 184 -19.36 1.87 10.17
N LEU A 185 -20.25 1.46 11.08
CA LEU A 185 -21.68 1.74 11.01
C LEU A 185 -22.04 3.18 11.36
N GLN A 186 -21.20 3.90 12.11
CA GLN A 186 -21.37 5.34 12.32
C GLN A 186 -21.11 6.12 11.03
N TRP A 187 -20.04 5.77 10.30
CA TRP A 187 -19.74 6.40 9.01
C TRP A 187 -20.69 5.98 7.89
N ASN A 188 -21.09 4.70 7.86
CA ASN A 188 -22.07 4.22 6.90
C ASN A 188 -22.99 3.16 7.55
N PRO A 189 -24.19 3.57 7.99
CA PRO A 189 -25.19 2.67 8.60
C PRO A 189 -25.64 1.52 7.68
N HIS A 190 -25.48 1.65 6.36
CA HIS A 190 -25.86 0.67 5.36
C HIS A 190 -24.68 -0.17 4.84
N ASN A 191 -23.49 -0.08 5.46
CA ASN A 191 -22.36 -0.91 5.06
C ASN A 191 -22.67 -2.40 5.30
N LYS A 192 -22.86 -3.14 4.21
CA LYS A 192 -23.26 -4.56 4.24
C LYS A 192 -22.30 -5.42 5.04
N ARG A 193 -20.97 -5.19 4.91
CA ARG A 193 -19.95 -5.97 5.60
C ARG A 193 -19.98 -5.72 7.11
N ALA A 194 -20.10 -4.46 7.52
CA ALA A 194 -20.22 -4.09 8.92
C ALA A 194 -21.51 -4.66 9.55
N LEU A 195 -22.65 -4.61 8.85
CA LEU A 195 -23.91 -5.20 9.31
C LEU A 195 -23.81 -6.72 9.49
N MET A 196 -23.15 -7.43 8.56
CA MET A 196 -22.89 -8.87 8.71
C MET A 196 -22.03 -9.18 9.93
N GLU A 197 -20.95 -8.46 10.17
CA GLU A 197 -20.10 -8.67 11.35
C GLU A 197 -20.82 -8.29 12.65
N LYS A 198 -21.67 -7.25 12.64
CA LYS A 198 -22.54 -6.91 13.78
C LYS A 198 -23.48 -8.06 14.13
N LYS A 199 -24.13 -8.68 13.15
CA LYS A 199 -25.00 -9.84 13.38
C LYS A 199 -24.25 -10.97 14.09
N LYS A 200 -23.02 -11.27 13.65
CA LYS A 200 -22.16 -12.28 14.29
C LYS A 200 -21.82 -11.92 15.74
N ILE A 201 -21.56 -10.65 16.04
CA ILE A 201 -21.31 -10.15 17.39
C ILE A 201 -22.53 -10.36 18.30
N ASP A 202 -23.72 -10.01 17.80
CA ASP A 202 -24.97 -10.11 18.55
C ASP A 202 -25.33 -11.59 18.84
N GLU A 203 -25.14 -12.47 17.85
CA GLU A 203 -25.37 -13.92 17.99
C GLU A 203 -24.42 -14.57 19.02
N ALA A 204 -23.13 -14.25 18.97
CA ALA A 204 -22.15 -14.74 19.93
C ALA A 204 -22.48 -14.30 21.37
N SER A 205 -22.95 -13.07 21.52
CA SER A 205 -23.36 -12.51 22.83
C SER A 205 -24.57 -13.25 23.40
N ARG A 206 -25.58 -13.57 22.57
CA ARG A 206 -26.75 -14.34 23.00
C ARG A 206 -26.40 -15.78 23.41
N GLY A 207 -25.58 -16.48 22.62
CA GLY A 207 -25.15 -17.86 22.94
C GLY A 207 -24.37 -17.96 24.26
N GLY A 208 -23.53 -16.96 24.55
CA GLY A 208 -22.83 -16.85 25.83
C GLY A 208 -23.76 -16.64 27.03
N ILE A 209 -24.83 -15.87 26.86
CA ILE A 209 -25.84 -15.65 27.91
C ILE A 209 -26.65 -16.92 28.16
N PHE A 210 -27.16 -17.58 27.12
CA PHE A 210 -27.94 -18.81 27.26
C PHE A 210 -27.12 -19.94 27.89
N SER A 211 -25.87 -20.14 27.47
CA SER A 211 -25.00 -21.16 28.06
C SER A 211 -24.68 -20.92 29.54
N LYS A 212 -24.58 -19.66 29.99
CA LYS A 212 -24.40 -19.31 31.41
C LYS A 212 -25.68 -19.55 32.24
N ILE A 213 -26.85 -19.21 31.70
CA ILE A 213 -28.13 -19.40 32.39
C ILE A 213 -28.47 -20.89 32.57
N PHE A 214 -28.30 -21.71 31.53
CA PHE A 214 -28.69 -23.13 31.59
C PHE A 214 -27.67 -24.06 32.27
N LYS A 215 -26.41 -23.65 32.47
CA LYS A 215 -25.44 -24.41 33.26
C LYS A 215 -25.57 -24.20 34.78
N GLY A 216 -26.36 -23.22 35.24
CA GLY A 216 -26.58 -22.95 36.67
C GLY A 216 -27.66 -23.82 37.34
N GLY A 217 -28.37 -24.67 36.59
CA GLY A 217 -29.56 -25.39 37.06
C GLY A 217 -29.37 -26.85 37.48
N LYS A 218 -28.13 -27.34 37.60
CA LYS A 218 -27.84 -28.67 38.16
C LYS A 218 -26.94 -28.54 39.39
N LYS A 219 -27.56 -28.36 40.55
CA LYS A 219 -27.01 -28.77 41.85
C LYS A 219 -27.97 -29.78 42.44
#